data_AF-U1KV00-F1
#
_entry.id   AF-U1KV00-F1
#
_cell.length_a   1.000
_cell.length_b   1.000
_cell.length_c   1.000
_cell.angle_alpha   90.00
_cell.angle_beta   90.00
_cell.angle_gamma   90.00
#
_symmetry.space_group_name_H-M   'P 1'
#
loop_
_entity.id
_entity.type
_entity.pdbx_description
1 polymer ?
#
loop_
_entity_poly.entity_id
_entity_poly.type
_entity_poly.pdbx_seq_one_letter_code
_entity_poly.pdbx_strand_id
1 'polypeptide(L)' 'EWLDIYNYERPHDSLGDMTPIGYLEAA' A
#
# COMPACT_ATOMS: atom_id res chain seq x y z
N GLU A 1 12.60 7.32 1.58
CA GLU A 1 11.49 8.29 1.70
C GLU A 1 10.35 8.01 0.73
N TRP A 2 10.45 8.26 -0.59
CA TRP A 2 9.30 8.00 -1.49
C TRP A 2 8.87 6.53 -1.56
N LEU A 3 9.82 5.59 -1.51
CA LEU A 3 9.56 4.15 -1.49
C LEU A 3 8.82 3.73 -0.23
N ASP A 4 9.21 4.27 0.91
CA ASP A 4 8.60 3.94 2.20
C ASP A 4 7.17 4.48 2.23
N ILE A 5 6.98 5.72 1.79
CA ILE A 5 5.67 6.36 1.66
C ILE A 5 4.76 5.54 0.72
N TYR A 6 5.26 5.14 -0.45
CA TYR A 6 4.46 4.36 -1.41
C TYR A 6 4.08 2.98 -0.86
N ASN A 7 5.06 2.25 -0.31
CA ASN A 7 4.85 0.86 0.09
C ASN A 7 4.07 0.71 1.41
N TYR A 8 4.22 1.65 2.35
CA TYR A 8 3.71 1.49 3.72
C TYR A 8 2.68 2.54 4.15
N GLU A 9 2.70 3.74 3.57
CA GLU A 9 1.90 4.86 4.10
C GLU A 9 0.78 5.33 3.17
N ARG A 10 0.94 5.14 1.84
CA ARG A 10 0.01 5.65 0.83
C ARG A 10 -1.01 4.58 0.41
N PRO A 11 -2.30 4.75 0.73
CA PRO A 11 -3.35 3.90 0.21
C PRO A 11 -3.56 4.11 -1.29
N HIS A 12 -4.02 3.08 -1.99
CA HIS A 12 -4.33 3.13 -3.41
C HIS A 12 -5.72 2.55 -3.69
N ASP A 13 -6.57 3.32 -4.36
CA ASP A 13 -7.93 2.93 -4.74
C ASP A 13 -7.95 1.62 -5.54
N SER A 14 -6.94 1.38 -6.39
CA SER A 14 -6.79 0.15 -7.18
C SER A 14 -6.51 -1.09 -6.33
N LEU A 15 -6.06 -0.91 -5.09
CA LEU A 15 -5.83 -1.96 -4.10
C LEU A 15 -6.96 -2.02 -3.06
N GLY A 16 -8.10 -1.37 -3.31
CA GLY A 16 -9.21 -1.31 -2.35
C GLY A 16 -8.85 -0.51 -1.10
N ASP A 17 -8.25 0.67 -1.29
CA ASP A 17 -7.81 1.58 -0.24
C ASP A 17 -6.73 0.99 0.70
N MET A 18 -5.97 0.01 0.21
CA MET A 18 -4.81 -0.56 0.91
C MET A 18 -3.50 -0.02 0.35
N THR A 19 -2.45 -0.12 1.17
CA THR A 19 -1.07 0.08 0.73
C THR A 19 -0.58 -1.17 -0.02
N PRO A 20 0.48 -1.10 -0.82
CA PRO A 20 1.04 -2.27 -1.50
C PRO A 20 1.39 -3.41 -0.53
N ILE A 21 1.96 -3.09 0.64
CA ILE A 21 2.26 -4.10 1.66
C ILE A 21 0.99 -4.63 2.31
N GLY A 22 0.02 -3.77 2.64
CA GLY A 22 -1.25 -4.21 3.22
C GLY A 22 -2.02 -5.16 2.29
N TYR A 23 -2.00 -4.90 0.97
CA TYR A 23 -2.58 -5.80 -0.02
C TYR A 23 -1.84 -7.14 -0.09
N LEU A 24 -0.50 -7.12 -0.04
CA LEU A 24 0.32 -8.34 -0.04
C LEU A 24 0.06 -9.21 1.19
N GLU A 25 -0.12 -8.60 2.37
CA GLU A 25 -0.37 -9.30 3.63
C GLU A 25 -1.81 -9.82 3.77
N ALA A 26 -2.77 -9.23 3.06
CA ALA A 26 -4.17 -9.63 3.06
C ALA A 26 -4.50 -10.79 2.09
N ALA A 27 -3.56 -11.18 1.23
CA ALA A 27 -3.68 -12.26 0.25
C ALA A 27 -3.25 -13.62 0.82
#